data_AF-A0A357I0M4-F1
#
_entry.id   AF-A0A357I0M4-F1
#
_cell.length_a   1.000
_cell.length_b   1.000
_cell.length_c   1.000
_cell.angle_alpha   90.00
_cell.angle_beta   90.00
_cell.angle_gamma   90.00
#
_symmetry.space_group_name_H-M   'P 1'
#
loop_
_entity.id
_entity.type
_entity.pdbx_description
1 polymer ?
#
loop_
_entity_poly.entity_id
_entity_poly.type
_entity_poly.pdbx_seq_one_letter_code
_entity_poly.pdbx_strand_id
1 'polypeptide(L)'
;MRTLIILLLISLLGLSTRAADQVEGVWEVLEGCRLVSASYNDADSFRVKHENEEYTFRLYFVDAPETSNTYIDRVREQARYFSIPEESVTDTGKLATTFTQNFLRGEFTVITKWEDARGSSRHKRYFALVQKQNNYLSVELTRAGLVRLYGMPTRDSWPGGVTPRSFLGRLKNNEREAQREEDGIWALATGSMQMAGLEALQASTVASGIGELSTGSHADMGTIPLKDRLNVNTATSAQLQELPGIGKAYAARIISARPIESIDSLVQIPGISNKTLEGFRHLIITEDPPPPAFTVAFYQAELDRYLNTEVTVQVASVSPSQLESPETFRAVTLQTAYQGEAGGSITAYIPDEYYDSFINYYREPGREFKGLLYSRDGEIVMVYVRK
;
A
#
# COMPACT_ATOMS: atom_id res chain seq x y z
N MET A 1 -29.39 45.38 -60.26
CA MET A 1 -29.64 44.95 -58.86
C MET A 1 -28.76 43.72 -58.63
N ARG A 2 -27.61 43.87 -57.94
CA ARG A 2 -27.37 43.53 -56.51
C ARG A 2 -27.67 42.04 -56.26
N THR A 3 -26.70 41.17 -55.97
CA THR A 3 -26.06 40.96 -54.64
C THR A 3 -24.91 39.95 -54.82
N LEU A 4 -23.66 40.18 -54.40
CA LEU A 4 -23.05 40.25 -53.04
C LEU A 4 -22.11 39.03 -52.87
N ILE A 5 -20.80 39.28 -53.02
CA ILE A 5 -19.71 38.33 -52.72
C ILE A 5 -19.56 38.27 -51.19
N ILE A 6 -19.72 37.10 -50.60
CA ILE A 6 -19.45 36.86 -49.17
C ILE A 6 -18.01 36.34 -49.06
N LEU A 7 -17.10 37.19 -48.61
CA LEU A 7 -15.78 36.79 -48.12
C LEU A 7 -15.97 36.18 -46.71
N LEU A 8 -15.75 34.87 -46.59
CA LEU A 8 -15.66 34.19 -45.32
C LEU A 8 -14.26 34.45 -44.72
N LEU A 9 -14.13 35.46 -43.87
CA LEU A 9 -12.97 35.60 -42.99
C LEU A 9 -13.03 34.50 -41.93
N ILE A 10 -12.22 33.46 -42.10
CA ILE A 10 -11.97 32.47 -41.05
C ILE A 10 -11.03 33.14 -40.05
N SER A 11 -11.59 33.72 -38.99
CA SER A 11 -10.83 34.09 -37.80
C SER A 11 -10.35 32.80 -37.13
N LEU A 12 -9.06 32.48 -37.29
CA LEU A 12 -8.38 31.52 -36.42
C LEU A 12 -8.48 32.05 -34.98
N LEU A 13 -9.43 31.53 -34.21
CA LEU A 13 -9.29 31.56 -32.76
C LEU A 13 -8.15 30.61 -32.42
N GLY A 14 -6.97 31.18 -32.14
CA GLY A 14 -5.95 30.45 -31.42
C GLY A 14 -6.52 30.05 -30.07
N LEU A 15 -6.78 28.76 -29.86
CA LEU A 15 -6.86 28.21 -28.51
C LEU A 15 -5.45 28.36 -27.93
N SER A 16 -5.20 29.49 -27.24
CA SER A 16 -4.14 29.54 -26.25
C SER A 16 -4.59 28.62 -25.12
N THR A 17 -4.08 27.39 -25.12
CA THR A 17 -3.99 26.57 -23.91
C THR A 17 -3.18 27.37 -22.91
N ARG A 18 -3.86 28.08 -22.01
CA ARG A 18 -3.20 28.65 -20.83
C ARG A 18 -2.61 27.45 -20.09
N ALA A 19 -1.29 27.42 -19.93
CA ALA A 19 -0.69 26.63 -18.87
C ALA A 19 -1.42 27.02 -17.57
N ALA A 20 -2.02 26.05 -16.89
CA ALA A 20 -2.59 26.30 -15.58
C ALA A 20 -1.45 26.82 -14.69
N ASP A 21 -1.64 27.98 -14.06
CA ASP A 21 -0.66 28.50 -13.10
C ASP A 21 -0.58 27.52 -11.93
N GLN A 22 0.64 27.07 -11.60
CA GLN A 22 0.90 26.20 -10.46
C GLN A 22 0.67 26.99 -9.17
N VAL A 23 -0.45 26.74 -8.49
CA VAL A 23 -0.77 27.41 -7.23
C VAL A 23 -0.37 26.53 -6.07
N GLU A 24 0.71 26.91 -5.39
CA GLU A 24 1.13 26.27 -4.14
C GLU A 24 -0.02 26.31 -3.11
N GLY A 25 -0.30 25.17 -2.48
CA GLY A 25 -1.38 25.04 -1.50
C GLY A 25 -2.73 24.61 -2.09
N VAL A 26 -2.85 24.47 -3.41
CA VAL A 26 -4.07 23.95 -4.07
C VAL A 26 -3.78 22.55 -4.64
N TRP A 27 -4.64 21.59 -4.33
CA TRP A 27 -4.51 20.23 -4.84
C TRP A 27 -4.81 20.17 -6.34
N GLU A 28 -3.96 19.45 -7.07
CA GLU A 28 -4.12 19.15 -8.48
C GLU A 28 -3.87 17.66 -8.75
N VAL A 29 -4.65 17.10 -9.67
CA VAL A 29 -4.54 15.71 -10.13
C VAL A 29 -4.07 15.76 -11.58
N LEU A 30 -2.85 15.28 -11.82
CA LEU A 30 -2.20 15.21 -13.11
C LEU A 30 -2.29 13.77 -13.62
N GLU A 31 -3.21 13.51 -14.54
CA GLU A 31 -3.39 12.20 -15.18
C GLU A 31 -2.48 12.05 -16.41
N GLY A 32 -2.19 10.81 -16.83
CA GLY A 32 -1.38 10.57 -18.03
C GLY A 32 0.10 10.99 -17.88
N CYS A 33 0.60 11.10 -16.64
CA CYS A 33 2.00 11.37 -16.36
C CYS A 33 2.89 10.22 -16.82
N ARG A 34 4.12 10.56 -17.24
CA ARG A 34 5.14 9.58 -17.68
C ARG A 34 6.49 9.87 -17.05
N LEU A 35 7.22 8.82 -16.69
CA LEU A 35 8.57 8.94 -16.14
C LEU A 35 9.53 9.43 -17.23
N VAL A 36 10.31 10.48 -16.92
CA VAL A 36 11.39 10.97 -17.77
C VAL A 36 12.71 10.46 -17.21
N SER A 37 13.54 9.85 -18.07
CA SER A 37 14.87 9.41 -17.65
C SER A 37 15.74 10.59 -17.23
N ALA A 38 16.26 10.54 -16.01
CA ALA A 38 17.23 11.49 -15.50
C ALA A 38 18.20 10.77 -14.54
N SER A 39 19.46 11.19 -14.53
CA SER A 39 20.50 10.56 -13.71
C SER A 39 20.30 10.73 -12.20
N TYR A 40 19.46 11.69 -11.80
CA TYR A 40 19.11 11.97 -10.41
C TYR A 40 17.78 11.34 -9.99
N ASN A 41 17.12 10.56 -10.85
CA ASN A 41 15.93 9.82 -10.43
C ASN A 41 16.35 8.76 -9.42
N ASP A 42 15.72 8.80 -8.25
CA ASP A 42 15.81 7.77 -7.23
C ASP A 42 14.40 7.26 -6.86
N ALA A 43 14.28 6.50 -5.78
CA ALA A 43 13.04 5.86 -5.41
C ALA A 43 11.95 6.82 -4.88
N ASP A 44 12.34 7.95 -4.28
CA ASP A 44 11.38 8.91 -3.72
C ASP A 44 11.34 10.24 -4.48
N SER A 45 12.28 10.47 -5.40
CA SER A 45 12.46 11.73 -6.13
C SER A 45 12.73 11.45 -7.61
N PHE A 46 11.84 11.87 -8.50
CA PHE A 46 11.94 11.54 -9.93
C PHE A 46 11.33 12.60 -10.85
N ARG A 47 11.83 12.64 -12.08
CA ARG A 47 11.39 13.53 -13.14
C ARG A 47 10.20 12.95 -13.91
N VAL A 48 9.15 13.75 -14.08
CA VAL A 48 7.88 13.38 -14.68
C VAL A 48 7.53 14.35 -15.78
N LYS A 49 7.02 13.83 -16.90
CA LYS A 49 6.39 14.60 -17.95
C LYS A 49 4.88 14.55 -17.77
N HIS A 50 4.24 15.71 -17.84
CA HIS A 50 2.79 15.88 -17.92
C HIS A 50 2.49 16.89 -19.01
N GLU A 51 1.66 16.53 -19.98
CA GLU A 51 1.44 17.31 -21.20
C GLU A 51 2.79 17.65 -21.89
N ASN A 52 3.11 18.95 -22.00
CA ASN A 52 4.33 19.45 -22.63
C ASN A 52 5.41 19.88 -21.64
N GLU A 53 5.14 19.75 -20.33
CA GLU A 53 6.01 20.23 -19.27
C GLU A 53 6.65 19.07 -18.50
N GLU A 54 7.76 19.37 -17.83
CA GLU A 54 8.47 18.40 -17.01
C GLU A 54 8.71 18.95 -15.61
N TYR A 55 8.47 18.09 -14.62
CA TYR A 55 8.54 18.41 -13.21
C TYR A 55 9.37 17.38 -12.47
N THR A 56 10.00 17.78 -11.37
CA THR A 56 10.59 16.82 -10.43
C THR A 56 9.65 16.71 -9.23
N PHE A 57 9.21 15.50 -8.92
CA PHE A 57 8.38 15.22 -7.75
C PHE A 57 9.17 14.46 -6.70
N ARG A 58 8.88 14.74 -5.43
CA ARG A 58 9.29 13.95 -4.27
C ARG A 58 8.06 13.36 -3.59
N LEU A 59 8.12 12.13 -3.14
CA LEU A 59 7.01 11.50 -2.44
C LEU A 59 6.70 12.18 -1.10
N TYR A 60 5.42 12.35 -0.78
CA TYR A 60 4.98 12.58 0.60
C TYR A 60 5.18 11.30 1.44
N PHE A 61 5.26 11.49 2.76
CA PHE A 61 5.33 10.49 3.85
C PHE A 61 6.56 9.59 3.92
N VAL A 62 7.17 9.24 2.80
CA VAL A 62 8.27 8.27 2.74
C VAL A 62 9.59 8.92 2.31
N ASP A 63 10.71 8.36 2.79
CA ASP A 63 12.09 8.71 2.39
C ASP A 63 12.82 7.43 2.02
N ALA A 64 13.51 7.44 0.88
CA ALA A 64 14.25 6.31 0.37
C ALA A 64 15.70 6.28 0.89
N PRO A 65 16.29 5.09 1.09
CA PRO A 65 17.72 4.94 1.34
C PRO A 65 18.57 5.59 0.24
N GLU A 66 19.70 6.21 0.61
CA GLU A 66 20.64 6.80 -0.35
C GLU A 66 21.16 5.74 -1.33
N THR A 67 21.42 6.11 -2.58
CA THR A 67 22.03 5.20 -3.57
C THR A 67 23.55 5.25 -3.61
N SER A 68 24.17 6.18 -2.87
CA SER A 68 25.62 6.39 -2.81
C SER A 68 26.06 6.94 -1.45
N ASN A 69 27.36 6.89 -1.18
CA ASN A 69 27.96 7.43 0.05
C ASN A 69 28.24 8.94 -0.02
N THR A 70 27.70 9.67 -1.02
CA THR A 70 27.91 11.11 -1.16
C THR A 70 27.43 11.89 0.07
N TYR A 71 26.33 11.46 0.68
CA TYR A 71 25.76 12.05 1.89
C TYR A 71 25.89 11.08 3.07
N ILE A 72 27.13 10.84 3.53
CA ILE A 72 27.42 9.82 4.55
C ILE A 72 26.64 9.99 5.86
N ASP A 73 26.32 11.22 6.26
CA ASP A 73 25.52 11.45 7.47
C ASP A 73 24.06 10.97 7.30
N ARG A 74 23.49 11.09 6.09
CA ARG A 74 22.18 10.52 5.77
C ARG A 74 22.23 8.99 5.72
N VAL A 75 23.28 8.42 5.13
CA VAL A 75 23.51 6.97 5.13
C VAL A 75 23.54 6.43 6.57
N ARG A 76 24.29 7.08 7.47
CA ARG A 76 24.35 6.73 8.89
C ARG A 76 23.02 6.87 9.60
N GLU A 77 22.26 7.92 9.31
CA GLU A 77 20.93 8.12 9.87
C GLU A 77 19.96 7.01 9.43
N GLN A 78 19.97 6.67 8.15
CA GLN A 78 19.15 5.59 7.59
C GLN A 78 19.57 4.23 8.16
N ALA A 79 20.87 3.95 8.24
CA ALA A 79 21.40 2.73 8.86
C ALA A 79 20.91 2.57 10.31
N ARG A 80 20.87 3.66 11.09
CA ARG A 80 20.30 3.65 12.45
C ARG A 80 18.79 3.45 12.46
N TYR A 81 18.06 4.07 11.54
CA TYR A 81 16.60 3.90 11.43
C TYR A 81 16.24 2.43 11.23
N PHE A 82 16.93 1.76 10.31
CA PHE A 82 16.69 0.36 9.99
C PHE A 82 17.44 -0.63 10.90
N SER A 83 18.35 -0.14 11.74
CA SER A 83 19.25 -0.95 12.58
C SER A 83 20.09 -1.95 11.80
N ILE A 84 20.75 -1.48 10.73
CA ILE A 84 21.56 -2.28 9.80
C ILE A 84 22.98 -1.72 9.66
N PRO A 85 23.92 -2.46 9.05
CA PRO A 85 25.23 -1.93 8.65
C PRO A 85 25.11 -0.81 7.59
N GLU A 86 25.96 0.21 7.66
CA GLU A 86 25.95 1.37 6.75
C GLU A 86 26.09 0.98 5.27
N GLU A 87 26.90 -0.05 4.98
CA GLU A 87 27.13 -0.56 3.63
C GLU A 87 25.86 -1.10 2.96
N SER A 88 24.88 -1.54 3.75
CA SER A 88 23.63 -2.15 3.27
C SER A 88 22.62 -1.12 2.77
N VAL A 89 22.79 0.16 3.16
CA VAL A 89 21.88 1.25 2.78
C VAL A 89 21.88 1.46 1.28
N THR A 90 23.07 1.53 0.66
CA THR A 90 23.20 1.90 -0.75
C THR A 90 22.67 0.86 -1.72
N ASP A 91 22.78 -0.42 -1.37
CA ASP A 91 22.23 -1.50 -2.19
C ASP A 91 20.70 -1.52 -2.12
N THR A 92 20.13 -1.22 -0.96
CA THR A 92 18.67 -1.03 -0.83
C THR A 92 18.21 0.20 -1.60
N GLY A 93 18.93 1.32 -1.55
CA GLY A 93 18.59 2.51 -2.33
C GLY A 93 18.50 2.21 -3.82
N LYS A 94 19.46 1.44 -4.38
CA LYS A 94 19.43 1.00 -5.78
C LYS A 94 18.24 0.07 -6.08
N LEU A 95 17.92 -0.82 -5.15
CA LEU A 95 16.77 -1.72 -5.25
C LEU A 95 15.45 -0.94 -5.29
N ALA A 96 15.28 0.02 -4.38
CA ALA A 96 14.13 0.92 -4.31
C ALA A 96 13.99 1.78 -5.57
N THR A 97 15.11 2.28 -6.11
CA THR A 97 15.11 3.04 -7.38
C THR A 97 14.64 2.18 -8.54
N THR A 98 15.10 0.92 -8.61
CA THR A 98 14.66 -0.03 -9.64
C THR A 98 13.17 -0.35 -9.51
N PHE A 99 12.69 -0.57 -8.29
CA PHE A 99 11.28 -0.76 -7.99
C PHE A 99 10.44 0.41 -8.51
N THR A 100 10.83 1.63 -8.17
CA THR A 100 10.12 2.85 -8.58
C THR A 100 10.10 3.02 -10.10
N GLN A 101 11.22 2.76 -10.77
CA GLN A 101 11.28 2.81 -12.23
C GLN A 101 10.32 1.81 -12.88
N ASN A 102 10.19 0.60 -12.32
CA ASN A 102 9.28 -0.42 -12.82
C ASN A 102 7.81 -0.08 -12.54
N PHE A 103 7.52 0.40 -11.33
CA PHE A 103 6.20 0.91 -10.96
C PHE A 103 5.72 2.00 -11.93
N LEU A 104 6.60 2.96 -12.24
CA LEU A 104 6.29 4.12 -13.07
C LEU A 104 6.40 3.88 -14.59
N ARG A 105 6.56 2.63 -15.05
CA ARG A 105 6.44 2.30 -16.48
C ARG A 105 5.02 2.60 -16.98
N GLY A 106 4.89 3.13 -18.19
CA GLY A 106 3.58 3.47 -18.76
C GLY A 106 3.06 4.82 -18.25
N GLU A 107 1.74 4.94 -18.09
CA GLU A 107 1.08 6.13 -17.54
C GLU A 107 0.75 5.92 -16.06
N PHE A 108 0.82 7.01 -15.29
CA PHE A 108 0.43 7.07 -13.89
C PHE A 108 -0.18 8.44 -13.57
N THR A 109 -0.71 8.58 -12.37
CA THR A 109 -1.32 9.81 -11.87
C THR A 109 -0.42 10.42 -10.78
N VAL A 110 -0.19 11.72 -10.87
CA VAL A 110 0.47 12.51 -9.82
C VAL A 110 -0.58 13.39 -9.14
N ILE A 111 -0.63 13.35 -7.81
CA ILE A 111 -1.50 14.21 -7.00
C ILE A 111 -0.59 15.12 -6.17
N THR A 112 -0.60 16.41 -6.47
CA THR A 112 0.35 17.37 -5.87
C THR A 112 -0.35 18.61 -5.36
N LYS A 113 0.22 19.22 -4.32
CA LYS A 113 -0.19 20.53 -3.80
C LYS A 113 0.82 21.62 -4.16
N TRP A 114 1.76 21.30 -5.06
CA TRP A 114 2.88 22.14 -5.49
C TRP A 114 3.74 22.69 -4.35
N GLU A 115 3.73 22.04 -3.17
CA GLU A 115 4.56 22.42 -2.02
C GLU A 115 6.05 22.17 -2.35
N ASP A 116 6.91 23.16 -2.07
CA ASP A 116 8.34 23.03 -2.33
C ASP A 116 8.94 21.85 -1.53
N ALA A 117 9.54 20.93 -2.26
CA ALA A 117 10.24 19.78 -1.71
C ALA A 117 11.74 20.06 -1.61
N ARG A 118 12.14 21.29 -1.30
CA ARG A 118 13.55 21.73 -1.17
C ARG A 118 14.34 21.50 -2.46
N GLY A 119 13.74 21.84 -3.60
CA GLY A 119 14.44 21.85 -4.89
C GLY A 119 15.42 23.03 -4.96
N SER A 120 16.34 23.01 -5.93
CA SER A 120 17.12 24.22 -6.24
C SER A 120 16.32 25.14 -7.15
N SER A 121 16.68 26.43 -7.23
CA SER A 121 16.04 27.36 -8.17
C SER A 121 16.13 26.91 -9.65
N ARG A 122 17.15 26.11 -10.00
CA ARG A 122 17.33 25.50 -11.34
C ARG A 122 16.63 24.16 -11.51
N HIS A 123 16.30 23.49 -10.42
CA HIS A 123 15.63 22.19 -10.38
C HIS A 123 14.59 22.22 -9.27
N LYS A 124 13.47 22.93 -9.53
CA LYS A 124 12.34 22.94 -8.59
C LYS A 124 11.85 21.51 -8.40
N ARG A 125 11.53 21.19 -7.16
CA ARG A 125 11.00 19.88 -6.78
C ARG A 125 9.76 20.10 -5.95
N TYR A 126 8.72 19.33 -6.20
CA TYR A 126 7.45 19.46 -5.49
C TYR A 126 7.09 18.17 -4.79
N PHE A 127 6.41 18.24 -3.65
CA PHE A 127 5.88 17.02 -3.04
C PHE A 127 4.67 16.49 -3.80
N ALA A 128 4.53 15.17 -3.89
CA ALA A 128 3.39 14.53 -4.52
C ALA A 128 3.09 13.15 -3.95
N LEU A 129 1.84 12.73 -4.10
CA LEU A 129 1.43 11.33 -4.07
C LEU A 129 1.43 10.82 -5.50
N VAL A 130 1.84 9.57 -5.69
CA VAL A 130 1.86 8.95 -7.01
C VAL A 130 1.06 7.66 -6.99
N GLN A 131 0.12 7.56 -7.90
CA GLN A 131 -0.84 6.47 -7.99
C GLN A 131 -0.76 5.84 -9.37
N LYS A 132 -0.78 4.51 -9.41
CA LYS A 132 -0.97 3.72 -10.63
C LYS A 132 -2.02 2.66 -10.35
N GLN A 133 -3.07 2.62 -11.18
CA GLN A 133 -4.27 1.84 -10.90
C GLN A 133 -4.81 2.19 -9.49
N ASN A 134 -5.00 1.21 -8.61
CA ASN A 134 -5.52 1.40 -7.26
C ASN A 134 -4.43 1.48 -6.18
N ASN A 135 -3.15 1.53 -6.57
CA ASN A 135 -2.02 1.48 -5.64
C ASN A 135 -1.23 2.78 -5.61
N TYR A 136 -0.81 3.18 -4.41
CA TYR A 136 0.10 4.31 -4.21
C TYR A 136 1.54 3.80 -4.18
N LEU A 137 2.45 4.48 -4.88
CA LEU A 137 3.88 4.12 -4.89
C LEU A 137 4.47 4.11 -3.47
N SER A 138 4.09 5.07 -2.62
CA SER A 138 4.54 5.12 -1.22
C SER A 138 4.09 3.89 -0.42
N VAL A 139 2.85 3.43 -0.64
CA VAL A 139 2.31 2.21 0.01
C VAL A 139 3.10 0.98 -0.42
N GLU A 140 3.34 0.81 -1.72
CA GLU A 140 4.03 -0.36 -2.24
C GLU A 140 5.52 -0.39 -1.87
N LEU A 141 6.19 0.77 -1.87
CA LEU A 141 7.56 0.90 -1.37
C LEU A 141 7.67 0.55 0.12
N THR A 142 6.71 1.00 0.94
CA THR A 142 6.70 0.68 2.38
C THR A 142 6.42 -0.80 2.62
N ARG A 143 5.45 -1.39 1.93
CA ARG A 143 5.16 -2.84 2.00
C ARG A 143 6.38 -3.67 1.62
N ALA A 144 7.12 -3.26 0.58
CA ALA A 144 8.33 -3.95 0.16
C ALA A 144 9.55 -3.74 1.08
N GLY A 145 9.43 -2.94 2.16
CA GLY A 145 10.54 -2.63 3.06
C GLY A 145 11.66 -1.82 2.39
N LEU A 146 11.31 -0.94 1.43
CA LEU A 146 12.26 -0.20 0.60
C LEU A 146 12.37 1.29 0.94
N VAL A 147 11.58 1.78 1.90
CA VAL A 147 11.56 3.16 2.38
C VAL A 147 11.30 3.23 3.88
N ARG A 148 11.62 4.37 4.49
CA ARG A 148 11.27 4.70 5.88
C ARG A 148 10.15 5.75 5.95
N LEU A 149 9.42 5.79 7.06
CA LEU A 149 8.37 6.78 7.31
C LEU A 149 8.96 8.11 7.82
N TYR A 150 9.63 8.84 6.94
CA TYR A 150 10.37 10.06 7.26
C TYR A 150 10.10 11.24 6.30
N GLY A 151 9.28 11.03 5.27
CA GLY A 151 8.90 12.08 4.31
C GLY A 151 7.93 13.11 4.92
N MET A 152 7.77 14.25 4.25
CA MET A 152 6.79 15.26 4.65
C MET A 152 5.37 14.67 4.57
N PRO A 153 4.56 14.71 5.64
CA PRO A 153 3.16 14.30 5.54
C PRO A 153 2.32 15.40 4.87
N THR A 154 1.17 15.02 4.32
CA THR A 154 0.16 16.00 3.90
C THR A 154 -0.57 16.57 5.11
N ARG A 155 -1.02 17.83 5.05
CA ARG A 155 -1.79 18.47 6.13
C ARG A 155 -3.30 18.20 6.05
N ASP A 156 -3.81 18.07 4.84
CA ASP A 156 -5.22 17.88 4.53
C ASP A 156 -5.38 16.68 3.59
N SER A 157 -6.60 16.15 3.50
CA SER A 157 -6.94 15.12 2.49
C SER A 157 -6.75 15.65 1.07
N TRP A 158 -6.40 14.77 0.14
CA TRP A 158 -6.29 15.06 -1.29
C TRP A 158 -7.53 14.54 -2.05
N PRO A 159 -7.77 14.98 -3.30
CA PRO A 159 -8.89 14.50 -4.10
C PRO A 159 -8.90 12.98 -4.22
N GLY A 160 -10.02 12.35 -3.85
CA GLY A 160 -10.19 10.90 -3.89
C GLY A 160 -9.41 10.12 -2.82
N GLY A 161 -8.71 10.80 -1.91
CA GLY A 161 -7.89 10.18 -0.87
C GLY A 161 -8.52 10.15 0.52
N VAL A 162 -7.91 9.38 1.42
CA VAL A 162 -8.23 9.35 2.85
C VAL A 162 -7.58 10.50 3.62
N THR A 163 -7.92 10.62 4.90
CA THR A 163 -7.26 11.57 5.79
C THR A 163 -5.75 11.28 5.90
N PRO A 164 -4.90 12.30 6.09
CA PRO A 164 -3.45 12.09 6.29
C PRO A 164 -3.14 11.14 7.44
N ARG A 165 -3.96 11.16 8.50
CA ARG A 165 -3.82 10.27 9.66
C ARG A 165 -4.10 8.82 9.30
N SER A 166 -5.18 8.54 8.56
CA SER A 166 -5.53 7.18 8.13
C SER A 166 -4.49 6.63 7.15
N PHE A 167 -3.99 7.45 6.22
CA PHE A 167 -2.94 7.05 5.30
C PHE A 167 -1.62 6.73 6.02
N LEU A 168 -1.21 7.59 6.96
CA LEU A 168 -0.03 7.32 7.80
C LEU A 168 -0.22 6.05 8.64
N GLY A 169 -1.43 5.79 9.16
CA GLY A 169 -1.77 4.55 9.84
C GLY A 169 -1.55 3.33 8.95
N ARG A 170 -2.02 3.37 7.70
CA ARG A 170 -1.78 2.33 6.69
C ARG A 170 -0.28 2.11 6.45
N LEU A 171 0.50 3.17 6.25
CA LEU A 171 1.94 3.08 6.06
C LEU A 171 2.65 2.47 7.27
N LYS A 172 2.29 2.87 8.50
CA LYS A 172 2.84 2.28 9.73
C LYS A 172 2.54 0.79 9.85
N ASN A 173 1.34 0.36 9.46
CA ASN A 173 0.99 -1.05 9.46
C ASN A 173 1.81 -1.84 8.44
N ASN A 174 1.96 -1.32 7.22
CA ASN A 174 2.82 -1.93 6.20
C ASN A 174 4.29 -1.99 6.66
N GLU A 175 4.81 -0.95 7.32
CA GLU A 175 6.19 -0.96 7.82
C GLU A 175 6.40 -2.02 8.91
N ARG A 176 5.46 -2.14 9.86
CA ARG A 176 5.51 -3.19 10.90
C ARG A 176 5.42 -4.60 10.32
N GLU A 177 4.61 -4.77 9.28
CA GLU A 177 4.52 -6.01 8.55
C GLU A 177 5.84 -6.33 7.84
N ALA A 178 6.40 -5.36 7.11
CA ALA A 178 7.70 -5.53 6.47
C ALA A 178 8.83 -5.83 7.49
N GLN A 179 8.78 -5.25 8.69
CA GLN A 179 9.68 -5.59 9.79
C GLN A 179 9.51 -7.04 10.25
N ARG A 180 8.27 -7.46 10.50
CA ARG A 180 7.93 -8.80 11.00
C ARG A 180 8.30 -9.90 10.01
N GLU A 181 8.05 -9.66 8.73
CA GLU A 181 8.28 -10.61 7.65
C GLU A 181 9.70 -10.50 7.06
N GLU A 182 10.54 -9.64 7.65
CA GLU A 182 11.92 -9.41 7.21
C GLU A 182 12.00 -8.99 5.73
N ASP A 183 11.08 -8.15 5.28
CA ASP A 183 11.02 -7.68 3.89
C ASP A 183 12.01 -6.54 3.61
N GLY A 184 12.53 -6.55 2.37
CA GLY A 184 13.44 -5.51 1.88
C GLY A 184 14.66 -5.34 2.78
N ILE A 185 14.86 -4.13 3.27
CA ILE A 185 16.01 -3.79 4.12
C ILE A 185 15.91 -4.36 5.54
N TRP A 186 14.70 -4.70 5.99
CA TRP A 186 14.47 -5.24 7.34
C TRP A 186 15.05 -6.65 7.52
N ALA A 187 15.27 -7.40 6.43
CA ALA A 187 15.99 -8.67 6.43
C ALA A 187 17.42 -8.61 6.98
N LEU A 188 18.00 -7.40 7.07
CA LEU A 188 19.36 -7.16 7.52
C LEU A 188 19.40 -6.66 8.97
N ALA A 189 18.25 -6.43 9.59
CA ALA A 189 18.12 -5.81 10.91
C ALA A 189 18.27 -6.80 12.08
N THR A 190 18.92 -7.95 11.87
CA THR A 190 19.06 -9.04 12.85
C THR A 190 19.71 -8.52 14.14
N GLY A 191 18.90 -8.25 15.17
CA GLY A 191 19.33 -7.79 16.50
C GLY A 191 18.81 -6.43 16.99
N SER A 192 17.85 -5.79 16.32
CA SER A 192 17.36 -4.46 16.73
C SER A 192 16.40 -4.49 17.94
N MET A 193 16.52 -3.51 18.86
CA MET A 193 15.56 -3.31 19.98
C MET A 193 14.14 -2.94 19.52
N GLN A 194 13.95 -2.53 18.25
CA GLN A 194 12.62 -2.30 17.67
C GLN A 194 11.86 -3.61 17.44
N MET A 195 12.56 -4.70 17.12
CA MET A 195 11.96 -6.05 17.01
C MET A 195 11.53 -6.62 18.38
N ALA A 196 12.25 -6.28 19.46
CA ALA A 196 11.90 -6.71 20.82
C ALA A 196 10.54 -6.15 21.30
N GLY A 197 10.14 -4.96 20.82
CA GLY A 197 8.79 -4.43 21.04
C GLY A 197 7.70 -5.17 20.25
N LEU A 198 8.05 -5.75 19.10
CA LEU A 198 7.16 -6.59 18.28
C LEU A 198 6.98 -8.01 18.87
N GLU A 199 8.03 -8.59 19.47
CA GLU A 199 7.94 -9.87 20.20
C GLU A 199 6.95 -9.79 21.38
N ALA A 200 6.87 -8.64 22.06
CA ALA A 200 5.87 -8.39 23.11
C ALA A 200 4.43 -8.34 22.56
N LEU A 201 4.24 -7.92 21.30
CA LEU A 201 2.95 -7.95 20.59
C LEU A 201 2.61 -9.36 20.07
N GLN A 202 3.61 -10.16 19.68
CA GLN A 202 3.44 -11.59 19.34
C GLN A 202 2.87 -12.38 20.52
N ALA A 203 3.36 -12.17 21.75
CA ALA A 203 2.87 -12.86 22.93
C ALA A 203 1.36 -12.66 23.18
N SER A 204 0.80 -11.52 22.75
CA SER A 204 -0.63 -11.23 22.88
C SER A 204 -1.48 -11.83 21.74
N THR A 205 -0.87 -12.09 20.58
CA THR A 205 -1.58 -12.57 19.37
C THR A 205 -1.57 -14.10 19.26
N VAL A 206 -0.46 -14.75 19.63
CA VAL A 206 -0.31 -16.22 19.61
C VAL A 206 -1.24 -16.91 20.63
N ALA A 207 -1.65 -16.20 21.68
CA ALA A 207 -2.63 -16.70 22.65
C ALA A 207 -4.06 -16.86 22.07
N SER A 208 -4.33 -16.37 20.86
CA SER A 208 -5.69 -16.39 20.25
C SER A 208 -5.77 -17.06 18.87
N GLY A 209 -4.72 -17.73 18.39
CA GLY A 209 -4.73 -18.29 17.03
C GLY A 209 -3.76 -19.45 16.84
N ILE A 210 -4.11 -20.63 17.39
CA ILE A 210 -3.52 -21.90 16.94
C ILE A 210 -4.53 -22.54 16.00
N GLY A 211 -4.46 -22.17 14.72
CA GLY A 211 -4.96 -22.99 13.62
C GLY A 211 -3.80 -23.86 13.15
N GLU A 212 -3.92 -25.16 13.34
CA GLU A 212 -2.90 -26.16 13.04
C GLU A 212 -2.44 -26.08 11.57
N LEU A 213 -1.14 -25.81 11.37
CA LEU A 213 -0.43 -26.17 10.14
C LEU A 213 -0.32 -27.69 10.09
N SER A 214 -1.16 -28.32 9.29
CA SER A 214 -1.09 -29.74 9.00
C SER A 214 0.19 -30.05 8.23
N THR A 215 1.09 -30.79 8.88
CA THR A 215 2.24 -31.43 8.26
C THR A 215 1.83 -32.62 7.41
N GLY A 216 2.28 -32.63 6.15
CA GLY A 216 2.58 -33.86 5.41
C GLY A 216 1.60 -34.25 4.30
N SER A 217 2.05 -34.18 3.04
CA SER A 217 2.43 -35.36 2.24
C SER A 217 2.41 -35.05 0.74
N HIS A 218 3.31 -35.70 0.00
CA HIS A 218 3.48 -35.56 -1.44
C HIS A 218 2.21 -35.90 -2.24
N ALA A 219 1.93 -35.01 -3.21
CA ALA A 219 1.25 -35.20 -4.48
C ALA A 219 -0.24 -35.62 -4.46
N ASP A 220 -1.10 -34.63 -4.74
CA ASP A 220 -2.01 -34.74 -5.87
C ASP A 220 -1.93 -33.43 -6.69
N MET A 221 -1.82 -33.55 -8.00
CA MET A 221 -1.68 -32.44 -8.95
C MET A 221 -3.06 -31.85 -9.26
N GLY A 222 -3.85 -31.63 -8.20
CA GLY A 222 -5.13 -30.94 -8.19
C GLY A 222 -4.88 -29.47 -7.89
N THR A 223 -5.36 -28.59 -8.78
CA THR A 223 -5.15 -27.14 -8.74
C THR A 223 -5.36 -26.54 -7.35
N ILE A 224 -4.32 -25.95 -6.76
CA ILE A 224 -4.45 -25.09 -5.56
C ILE A 224 -5.53 -24.03 -5.86
N PRO A 225 -6.56 -23.88 -5.00
CA PRO A 225 -7.57 -22.84 -5.16
C PRO A 225 -6.91 -21.47 -5.30
N LEU A 226 -7.46 -20.59 -6.15
CA LEU A 226 -6.83 -19.29 -6.43
C LEU A 226 -6.52 -18.47 -5.16
N LYS A 227 -7.38 -18.56 -4.14
CA LYS A 227 -7.21 -17.87 -2.85
C LYS A 227 -6.02 -18.35 -2.00
N ASP A 228 -5.57 -19.59 -2.24
CA ASP A 228 -4.46 -20.20 -1.51
C ASP A 228 -3.15 -20.08 -2.30
N ARG A 229 -3.18 -19.39 -3.45
CA ARG A 229 -1.99 -19.11 -4.26
C ARG A 229 -1.32 -17.84 -3.81
N LEU A 230 -0.01 -17.82 -3.97
CA LEU A 230 0.81 -16.69 -3.59
C LEU A 230 0.71 -15.56 -4.62
N ASN A 231 0.29 -14.37 -4.18
CA ASN A 231 0.30 -13.18 -5.03
C ASN A 231 1.72 -12.61 -5.17
N VAL A 232 2.31 -12.71 -6.36
CA VAL A 232 3.70 -12.27 -6.60
C VAL A 232 3.93 -10.77 -6.46
N ASN A 233 2.87 -9.96 -6.47
CA ASN A 233 2.95 -8.50 -6.29
C ASN A 233 2.92 -8.09 -4.82
N THR A 234 2.41 -8.93 -3.92
CA THR A 234 2.27 -8.61 -2.49
C THR A 234 3.06 -9.54 -1.59
N ALA A 235 3.46 -10.71 -2.08
CA ALA A 235 4.21 -11.72 -1.35
C ALA A 235 5.48 -11.17 -0.68
N THR A 236 5.78 -11.68 0.51
CA THR A 236 7.03 -11.38 1.20
C THR A 236 8.19 -12.07 0.51
N SER A 237 9.41 -11.60 0.79
CA SER A 237 10.63 -12.26 0.30
C SER A 237 10.70 -13.72 0.76
N ALA A 238 10.29 -14.01 2.01
CA ALA A 238 10.26 -15.36 2.55
C ALA A 238 9.25 -16.25 1.81
N GLN A 239 8.01 -15.77 1.61
CA GLN A 239 6.99 -16.51 0.87
C GLN A 239 7.41 -16.79 -0.58
N LEU A 240 8.03 -15.82 -1.25
CA LEU A 240 8.56 -16.04 -2.60
C LEU A 240 9.63 -17.14 -2.65
N GLN A 241 10.42 -17.28 -1.59
CA GLN A 241 11.46 -18.31 -1.49
C GLN A 241 10.92 -19.73 -1.25
N GLU A 242 9.65 -19.86 -0.87
CA GLU A 242 8.98 -21.16 -0.79
C GLU A 242 8.65 -21.72 -2.18
N LEU A 243 8.66 -20.87 -3.22
CA LEU A 243 8.41 -21.30 -4.60
C LEU A 243 9.58 -22.13 -5.14
N PRO A 244 9.31 -23.28 -5.80
CA PRO A 244 10.32 -24.12 -6.41
C PRO A 244 11.31 -23.35 -7.31
N GLY A 245 12.60 -23.38 -6.94
CA GLY A 245 13.67 -22.74 -7.69
C GLY A 245 13.83 -21.23 -7.47
N ILE A 246 13.08 -20.63 -6.54
CA ILE A 246 13.21 -19.23 -6.15
C ILE A 246 13.98 -19.16 -4.84
N GLY A 247 15.21 -18.64 -4.89
CA GLY A 247 16.00 -18.29 -3.70
C GLY A 247 16.02 -16.78 -3.46
N LYS A 248 16.66 -16.33 -2.38
CA LYS A 248 16.78 -14.90 -1.98
C LYS A 248 17.07 -13.94 -3.14
N ALA A 249 17.99 -14.30 -4.03
CA ALA A 249 18.33 -13.47 -5.19
C ALA A 249 17.19 -13.33 -6.22
N TYR A 250 16.43 -14.40 -6.45
CA TYR A 250 15.26 -14.35 -7.35
C TYR A 250 14.09 -13.63 -6.70
N ALA A 251 13.84 -13.86 -5.41
CA ALA A 251 12.82 -13.13 -4.66
C ALA A 251 13.05 -11.60 -4.72
N ALA A 252 14.28 -11.15 -4.48
CA ALA A 252 14.63 -9.73 -4.60
C ALA A 252 14.40 -9.16 -6.01
N ARG A 253 14.63 -9.96 -7.07
CA ARG A 253 14.35 -9.54 -8.46
C ARG A 253 12.86 -9.52 -8.78
N ILE A 254 12.07 -10.43 -8.21
CA ILE A 254 10.61 -10.42 -8.31
C ILE A 254 10.06 -9.16 -7.65
N ILE A 255 10.49 -8.87 -6.41
CA ILE A 255 10.09 -7.67 -5.68
C ILE A 255 10.47 -6.41 -6.48
N SER A 256 11.69 -6.31 -6.98
CA SER A 256 12.12 -5.13 -7.75
C SER A 256 11.40 -4.97 -9.08
N ALA A 257 10.91 -6.06 -9.69
CA ALA A 257 10.18 -6.04 -10.94
C ALA A 257 8.71 -5.63 -10.81
N ARG A 258 8.18 -5.51 -9.58
CA ARG A 258 6.78 -5.14 -9.34
C ARG A 258 6.44 -3.75 -9.94
N PRO A 259 5.20 -3.56 -10.43
CA PRO A 259 4.13 -4.55 -10.53
C PRO A 259 4.32 -5.50 -11.73
N ILE A 260 3.97 -6.77 -11.51
CA ILE A 260 3.96 -7.87 -12.48
C ILE A 260 2.54 -8.00 -13.01
N GLU A 261 2.32 -7.60 -14.25
CA GLU A 261 0.98 -7.52 -14.86
C GLU A 261 0.38 -8.88 -15.22
N SER A 262 1.24 -9.87 -15.50
CA SER A 262 0.81 -11.22 -15.86
C SER A 262 1.83 -12.24 -15.39
N ILE A 263 1.38 -13.46 -15.09
CA ILE A 263 2.28 -14.57 -14.70
C ILE A 263 3.37 -14.80 -15.77
N ASP A 264 3.03 -14.70 -17.05
CA ASP A 264 3.98 -14.88 -18.16
C ASP A 264 5.09 -13.83 -18.15
N SER A 265 4.81 -12.61 -17.67
CA SER A 265 5.82 -11.55 -17.61
C SER A 265 6.98 -11.83 -16.65
N LEU A 266 6.83 -12.81 -15.73
CA LEU A 266 7.92 -13.23 -14.84
C LEU A 266 9.16 -13.73 -15.59
N VAL A 267 9.02 -14.23 -16.83
CA VAL A 267 10.19 -14.67 -17.62
C VAL A 267 11.05 -13.51 -18.13
N GLN A 268 10.57 -12.27 -18.02
CA GLN A 268 11.35 -11.07 -18.31
C GLN A 268 12.34 -10.75 -17.18
N ILE A 269 12.15 -11.35 -16.00
CA ILE A 269 13.04 -11.17 -14.85
C ILE A 269 14.32 -11.99 -15.10
N PRO A 270 15.50 -11.37 -15.09
CA PRO A 270 16.76 -12.07 -15.35
C PRO A 270 16.92 -13.33 -14.50
N GLY A 271 17.10 -14.47 -15.18
CA GLY A 271 17.32 -15.79 -14.60
C GLY A 271 16.05 -16.59 -14.25
N ILE A 272 14.85 -16.02 -14.40
CA ILE A 272 13.62 -16.81 -14.41
C ILE A 272 13.36 -17.29 -15.84
N SER A 273 13.58 -18.58 -16.09
CA SER A 273 13.30 -19.19 -17.40
C SER A 273 11.85 -19.68 -17.49
N ASN A 274 11.35 -19.93 -18.70
CA ASN A 274 10.06 -20.63 -18.90
C ASN A 274 10.01 -21.93 -18.09
N LYS A 275 11.09 -22.72 -18.10
CA LYS A 275 11.17 -23.97 -17.34
C LYS A 275 11.04 -23.75 -15.82
N THR A 276 11.64 -22.68 -15.32
CA THR A 276 11.57 -22.28 -13.91
C THR A 276 10.14 -21.87 -13.56
N LEU A 277 9.52 -21.02 -14.38
CA LEU A 277 8.15 -20.54 -14.19
C LEU A 277 7.13 -21.68 -14.20
N GLU A 278 7.23 -22.62 -15.14
CA GLU A 278 6.31 -23.77 -15.19
C GLU A 278 6.36 -24.63 -13.92
N GLY A 279 7.49 -24.63 -13.19
CA GLY A 279 7.62 -25.33 -11.92
C GLY A 279 6.73 -24.79 -10.79
N PHE A 280 6.31 -23.52 -10.86
CA PHE A 280 5.51 -22.88 -9.80
C PHE A 280 4.32 -22.04 -10.31
N ARG A 281 4.07 -21.99 -11.63
CA ARG A 281 2.96 -21.23 -12.24
C ARG A 281 1.62 -21.44 -11.54
N HIS A 282 1.33 -22.68 -11.16
CA HIS A 282 0.07 -23.07 -10.52
C HIS A 282 -0.03 -22.67 -9.04
N LEU A 283 1.07 -22.21 -8.43
CA LEU A 283 1.16 -21.77 -7.04
C LEU A 283 0.97 -20.25 -6.89
N ILE A 284 0.89 -19.51 -8.00
CA ILE A 284 0.93 -18.05 -7.97
C ILE A 284 -0.24 -17.39 -8.68
N ILE A 285 -0.48 -16.13 -8.30
CA ILE A 285 -1.41 -15.18 -8.91
C ILE A 285 -0.74 -13.80 -8.96
N THR A 286 -1.31 -12.86 -9.74
CA THR A 286 -0.83 -11.47 -9.82
C THR A 286 -1.72 -10.48 -9.07
N GLU A 287 -2.96 -10.88 -8.77
CA GLU A 287 -3.92 -10.10 -8.03
C GLU A 287 -4.68 -11.04 -7.10
N ASP A 288 -4.84 -10.63 -5.84
CA ASP A 288 -5.65 -11.37 -4.89
C ASP A 288 -7.13 -11.31 -5.32
N PRO A 289 -7.89 -12.41 -5.18
CA PRO A 289 -9.34 -12.33 -5.36
C PRO A 289 -9.92 -11.31 -4.37
N PRO A 290 -10.99 -10.59 -4.75
CA PRO A 290 -11.61 -9.65 -3.83
C PRO A 290 -12.05 -10.39 -2.55
N PRO A 291 -11.87 -9.79 -1.35
CA PRO A 291 -12.30 -10.43 -0.12
C PRO A 291 -13.81 -10.72 -0.13
N PRO A 292 -14.30 -11.70 0.66
CA PRO A 292 -15.71 -12.06 0.67
C PRO A 292 -16.59 -10.84 1.01
N ALA A 293 -17.66 -10.62 0.25
CA ALA A 293 -18.59 -9.51 0.49
C ALA A 293 -19.14 -9.56 1.94
N PHE A 294 -19.54 -8.41 2.49
CA PHE A 294 -20.04 -8.29 3.87
C PHE A 294 -19.03 -8.74 4.93
N THR A 295 -17.74 -8.64 4.64
CA THR A 295 -16.68 -8.85 5.63
C THR A 295 -15.88 -7.57 5.86
N VAL A 296 -15.15 -7.52 6.96
CA VAL A 296 -14.28 -6.38 7.27
C VAL A 296 -13.22 -6.20 6.19
N ALA A 297 -12.59 -7.29 5.75
CA ALA A 297 -11.55 -7.27 4.72
C ALA A 297 -12.06 -6.66 3.41
N PHE A 298 -13.32 -6.95 3.02
CA PHE A 298 -13.94 -6.34 1.85
C PHE A 298 -14.03 -4.82 1.98
N TYR A 299 -14.53 -4.33 3.11
CA TYR A 299 -14.64 -2.89 3.34
C TYR A 299 -13.28 -2.20 3.49
N GLN A 300 -12.28 -2.87 4.06
CA GLN A 300 -10.93 -2.35 4.20
C GLN A 300 -10.17 -2.31 2.85
N ALA A 301 -10.45 -3.24 1.93
CA ALA A 301 -9.86 -3.23 0.60
C ALA A 301 -10.27 -1.99 -0.22
N GLU A 302 -11.48 -1.47 0.03
CA GLU A 302 -12.01 -0.25 -0.58
C GLU A 302 -12.28 0.83 0.49
N LEU A 303 -11.38 0.96 1.46
CA LEU A 303 -11.60 1.82 2.64
C LEU A 303 -11.96 3.26 2.26
N ASP A 304 -11.33 3.81 1.22
CA ASP A 304 -11.58 5.17 0.72
C ASP A 304 -13.06 5.40 0.34
N ARG A 305 -13.75 4.33 -0.09
CA ARG A 305 -15.18 4.33 -0.45
C ARG A 305 -16.09 4.21 0.77
N TYR A 306 -15.70 3.40 1.75
CA TYR A 306 -16.58 2.97 2.85
C TYR A 306 -16.32 3.68 4.17
N LEU A 307 -15.17 4.36 4.32
CA LEU A 307 -14.83 5.09 5.52
C LEU A 307 -15.84 6.21 5.78
N ASN A 308 -16.28 6.34 7.03
CA ASN A 308 -17.34 7.24 7.49
C ASN A 308 -18.72 6.97 6.87
N THR A 309 -18.96 5.73 6.41
CA THR A 309 -20.27 5.28 5.95
C THR A 309 -20.77 4.10 6.79
N GLU A 310 -22.08 3.89 6.84
CA GLU A 310 -22.64 2.68 7.44
C GLU A 310 -22.44 1.49 6.50
N VAL A 311 -21.82 0.43 7.02
CA VAL A 311 -21.58 -0.83 6.33
C VAL A 311 -22.24 -1.99 7.07
N THR A 312 -22.49 -3.10 6.38
CA THR A 312 -23.09 -4.31 6.97
C THR A 312 -22.10 -5.45 6.92
N VAL A 313 -21.75 -6.03 8.06
CA VAL A 313 -20.90 -7.22 8.13
C VAL A 313 -21.68 -8.45 8.55
N GLN A 314 -21.31 -9.63 8.05
CA GLN A 314 -21.77 -10.91 8.57
C GLN A 314 -20.83 -11.37 9.69
N VAL A 315 -21.35 -11.39 10.92
CA VAL A 315 -20.58 -11.71 12.12
C VAL A 315 -20.43 -13.22 12.24
N ALA A 316 -19.19 -13.69 12.23
CA ALA A 316 -18.82 -15.09 12.47
C ALA A 316 -18.72 -15.38 13.97
N SER A 317 -18.15 -14.47 14.74
CA SER A 317 -18.13 -14.55 16.20
C SER A 317 -17.88 -13.18 16.82
N VAL A 318 -18.22 -13.06 18.10
CA VAL A 318 -17.94 -11.86 18.91
C VAL A 318 -17.23 -12.26 20.20
N SER A 319 -16.23 -11.48 20.60
CA SER A 319 -15.57 -11.60 21.89
C SER A 319 -15.43 -10.24 22.58
N PRO A 320 -15.43 -10.19 23.93
CA PRO A 320 -15.06 -8.99 24.66
C PRO A 320 -13.65 -8.52 24.30
N SER A 321 -13.45 -7.22 24.15
CA SER A 321 -12.14 -6.61 23.94
C SER A 321 -11.73 -5.80 25.16
N GLN A 322 -10.44 -5.82 25.48
CA GLN A 322 -9.84 -5.00 26.56
C GLN A 322 -9.32 -3.65 26.04
N LEU A 323 -9.53 -3.34 24.75
CA LEU A 323 -9.14 -2.07 24.17
C LEU A 323 -9.91 -0.91 24.80
N GLU A 324 -9.21 0.22 24.96
CA GLU A 324 -9.82 1.45 25.44
C GLU A 324 -10.96 1.90 24.51
N SER A 325 -12.10 2.23 25.11
CA SER A 325 -13.34 2.61 24.40
C SER A 325 -13.74 4.04 24.77
N PRO A 326 -14.52 4.73 23.91
CA PRO A 326 -15.06 6.05 24.26
C PRO A 326 -15.99 5.95 25.48
N GLU A 327 -16.20 7.07 26.17
CA GLU A 327 -17.18 7.15 27.27
C GLU A 327 -18.55 6.64 26.79
N THR A 328 -19.23 5.83 27.62
CA THR A 328 -20.53 5.17 27.34
C THR A 328 -20.52 4.04 26.30
N PHE A 329 -19.34 3.63 25.82
CA PHE A 329 -19.17 2.48 24.94
C PHE A 329 -18.24 1.44 25.55
N ARG A 330 -18.42 0.20 25.12
CA ARG A 330 -17.50 -0.91 25.36
C ARG A 330 -17.05 -1.54 24.05
N ALA A 331 -15.80 -1.99 24.04
CA ALA A 331 -15.20 -2.63 22.90
C ALA A 331 -15.53 -4.13 22.83
N VAL A 332 -15.79 -4.61 21.62
CA VAL A 332 -15.82 -6.03 21.26
C VAL A 332 -14.93 -6.25 20.06
N THR A 333 -14.43 -7.47 19.88
CA THR A 333 -13.82 -7.90 18.63
C THR A 333 -14.86 -8.72 17.86
N LEU A 334 -15.17 -8.29 16.64
CA LEU A 334 -15.98 -9.06 15.70
C LEU A 334 -15.05 -9.81 14.75
N GLN A 335 -15.25 -11.11 14.62
CA GLN A 335 -14.75 -11.89 13.50
C GLN A 335 -15.83 -11.88 12.43
N THR A 336 -15.45 -11.71 11.16
CA THR A 336 -16.41 -11.69 10.05
C THR A 336 -16.11 -12.80 9.06
N ALA A 337 -17.16 -13.39 8.51
CA ALA A 337 -17.07 -14.40 7.48
C ALA A 337 -18.35 -14.37 6.64
N TYR A 338 -18.21 -14.63 5.35
CA TYR A 338 -19.33 -14.71 4.43
C TYR A 338 -19.21 -15.95 3.54
N GLN A 339 -20.31 -16.70 3.43
CA GLN A 339 -20.37 -17.96 2.66
C GLN A 339 -19.28 -18.99 3.06
N GLY A 340 -18.92 -19.03 4.34
CA GLY A 340 -17.91 -19.94 4.87
C GLY A 340 -16.46 -19.46 4.71
N GLU A 341 -16.25 -18.28 4.13
CA GLU A 341 -14.92 -17.68 3.97
C GLU A 341 -14.71 -16.57 5.00
N ALA A 342 -13.61 -16.66 5.76
CA ALA A 342 -13.23 -15.65 6.73
C ALA A 342 -12.82 -14.35 6.03
N GLY A 343 -13.20 -13.21 6.59
CA GLY A 343 -12.86 -11.89 6.05
C GLY A 343 -12.41 -10.91 7.13
N GLY A 344 -11.61 -11.41 8.07
CA GLY A 344 -10.91 -10.60 9.05
C GLY A 344 -11.74 -10.18 10.26
N SER A 345 -11.09 -9.43 11.14
CA SER A 345 -11.65 -8.98 12.40
C SER A 345 -11.62 -7.45 12.53
N ILE A 346 -12.52 -6.92 13.36
CA ILE A 346 -12.57 -5.50 13.66
C ILE A 346 -13.00 -5.25 15.10
N THR A 347 -12.42 -4.22 15.70
CA THR A 347 -12.94 -3.67 16.96
C THR A 347 -14.25 -2.95 16.67
N ALA A 348 -15.32 -3.34 17.37
CA ALA A 348 -16.58 -2.64 17.34
C ALA A 348 -16.89 -1.98 18.70
N TYR A 349 -17.31 -0.72 18.68
CA TYR A 349 -17.77 0.01 19.85
C TYR A 349 -19.28 -0.09 19.97
N ILE A 350 -19.73 -0.69 21.08
CA ILE A 350 -21.13 -0.94 21.38
C ILE A 350 -21.52 -0.10 22.61
N PRO A 351 -22.65 0.62 22.60
CA PRO A 351 -23.11 1.37 23.76
C PRO A 351 -23.27 0.46 24.97
N ASP A 352 -22.90 0.96 26.15
CA ASP A 352 -22.90 0.19 27.40
C ASP A 352 -24.26 -0.44 27.68
N GLU A 353 -25.34 0.29 27.41
CA GLU A 353 -26.72 -0.16 27.60
C GLU A 353 -27.10 -1.37 26.74
N TYR A 354 -26.43 -1.59 25.60
CA TYR A 354 -26.70 -2.72 24.70
C TYR A 354 -25.67 -3.83 24.79
N TYR A 355 -24.54 -3.63 25.47
CA TYR A 355 -23.38 -4.52 25.38
C TYR A 355 -23.72 -6.00 25.63
N ASP A 356 -24.38 -6.31 26.75
CA ASP A 356 -24.66 -7.70 27.12
C ASP A 356 -25.65 -8.34 26.14
N SER A 357 -26.66 -7.58 25.70
CA SER A 357 -27.61 -8.05 24.69
C SER A 357 -26.95 -8.27 23.33
N PHE A 358 -26.01 -7.41 22.95
CA PHE A 358 -25.23 -7.51 21.71
C PHE A 358 -24.36 -8.77 21.74
N ILE A 359 -23.58 -8.99 22.81
CA ILE A 359 -22.77 -10.20 22.97
C ILE A 359 -23.64 -11.44 22.85
N ASN A 360 -24.77 -11.50 23.58
CA ASN A 360 -25.66 -12.66 23.55
C ASN A 360 -26.28 -12.87 22.17
N TYR A 361 -26.65 -11.80 21.47
CA TYR A 361 -27.21 -11.87 20.12
C TYR A 361 -26.19 -12.40 19.11
N TYR A 362 -24.95 -11.92 19.12
CA TYR A 362 -23.93 -12.32 18.14
C TYR A 362 -23.10 -13.56 18.54
N ARG A 363 -23.51 -14.30 19.59
CA ARG A 363 -22.98 -15.65 19.86
C ARG A 363 -23.32 -16.64 18.75
N GLU A 364 -24.47 -16.45 18.11
CA GLU A 364 -24.85 -17.24 16.95
C GLU A 364 -24.20 -16.65 15.68
N PRO A 365 -23.46 -17.46 14.90
CA PRO A 365 -22.78 -17.00 13.71
C PRO A 365 -23.77 -16.67 12.58
N GLY A 366 -23.30 -15.90 11.60
CA GLY A 366 -24.03 -15.61 10.36
C GLY A 366 -25.01 -14.43 10.46
N ARG A 367 -25.12 -13.79 11.62
CA ARG A 367 -25.99 -12.62 11.83
C ARG A 367 -25.36 -11.36 11.25
N GLU A 368 -26.20 -10.49 10.67
CA GLU A 368 -25.75 -9.22 10.10
C GLU A 368 -25.65 -8.13 11.18
N PHE A 369 -24.52 -7.44 11.21
CA PHE A 369 -24.33 -6.23 12.00
C PHE A 369 -24.12 -5.03 11.08
N LYS A 370 -24.97 -4.02 11.22
CA LYS A 370 -24.82 -2.74 10.53
C LYS A 370 -24.21 -1.70 11.48
N GLY A 371 -23.12 -1.06 11.07
CA GLY A 371 -22.43 -0.05 11.87
C GLY A 371 -21.65 0.93 11.01
N LEU A 372 -21.28 2.07 11.58
CA LEU A 372 -20.44 3.08 10.94
C LEU A 372 -18.99 2.60 10.93
N LEU A 373 -18.40 2.47 9.74
CA LEU A 373 -16.97 2.23 9.61
C LEU A 373 -16.22 3.55 9.84
N TYR A 374 -15.33 3.60 10.81
CA TYR A 374 -14.73 4.85 11.28
C TYR A 374 -13.23 4.69 11.54
N SER A 375 -12.46 5.79 11.43
CA SER A 375 -11.04 5.80 11.81
C SER A 375 -10.88 6.50 13.15
N ARG A 376 -10.51 5.75 14.20
CA ARG A 376 -10.18 6.27 15.52
C ARG A 376 -8.70 6.07 15.77
N ASP A 377 -8.01 7.17 16.04
CA ASP A 377 -6.59 7.20 16.33
C ASP A 377 -5.62 6.58 15.30
N GLY A 378 -6.10 6.31 14.09
CA GLY A 378 -5.34 5.62 13.03
C GLY A 378 -5.72 4.15 12.87
N GLU A 379 -6.60 3.63 13.73
CA GLU A 379 -7.20 2.30 13.61
C GLU A 379 -8.59 2.39 12.98
N ILE A 380 -8.96 1.35 12.23
CA ILE A 380 -10.29 1.22 11.64
C ILE A 380 -11.16 0.41 12.58
N VAL A 381 -12.29 1.01 12.98
CA VAL A 381 -13.25 0.45 13.93
C VAL A 381 -14.65 0.49 13.33
N MET A 382 -15.55 -0.33 13.86
CA MET A 382 -16.99 -0.18 13.62
C MET A 382 -17.65 0.46 14.84
N VAL A 383 -18.54 1.42 14.62
CA VAL A 383 -19.30 2.06 15.68
C VAL A 383 -20.76 1.70 15.49
N TYR A 384 -21.41 1.19 16.54
CA TYR A 384 -22.84 0.99 16.54
C TYR A 384 -23.55 2.33 16.32
N VAL A 385 -24.46 2.39 15.35
CA VAL A 385 -25.30 3.58 15.09
C VAL A 385 -26.72 3.26 15.49
N ARG A 386 -27.30 4.10 16.35
CA ARG A 386 -28.71 4.01 16.71
C ARG A 386 -29.56 4.42 15.50
N LYS A 387 -30.51 3.58 15.12
CA LYS A 387 -31.53 3.95 14.12
C LYS A 387 -32.54 4.93 14.69
#